data_AF-O97412-F1
#
_entry.id   AF-O97412-F1
#
_cell.length_a   1.000
_cell.length_b   1.000
_cell.length_c   1.000
_cell.angle_alpha   90.00
_cell.angle_beta   90.00
_cell.angle_gamma   90.00
#
_symmetry.space_group_name_H-M   'P 1'
#
loop_
_entity.id
_entity.type
_entity.pdbx_description
1 polymer ?
#
loop_
_entity_poly.entity_id
_entity_poly.type
_entity_poly.pdbx_seq_one_letter_code
_entity_poly.pdbx_strand_id
1 'polypeptide(L)'
;MAKVLLLIGTLAWVASMQRCSATDHLPPDQRQLGELFPLTIIHMNDLHARFAETSERSSKCKAAEGDTCIAGIARVFHTVQ
;
A
#
# COMPACT_ATOMS: atom_id res chain seq x y z
N MET A 1 -11.97 42.27 -5.78
CA MET A 1 -11.09 41.93 -4.63
C MET A 1 -11.37 40.53 -4.08
N ALA A 2 -12.57 40.21 -3.56
CA ALA A 2 -12.86 38.90 -2.96
C ALA A 2 -12.64 37.67 -3.87
N LYS A 3 -13.04 37.72 -5.15
CA LYS A 3 -12.84 36.62 -6.12
C LYS A 3 -11.37 36.32 -6.42
N VAL A 4 -10.52 37.36 -6.42
CA VAL A 4 -9.07 37.22 -6.65
C VAL A 4 -8.41 36.56 -5.45
N LEU A 5 -8.82 36.94 -4.24
CA LEU A 5 -8.33 36.32 -3.00
C LEU A 5 -8.69 34.83 -2.91
N LEU A 6 -9.91 34.46 -3.33
CA LEU A 6 -10.37 33.07 -3.40
C LEU A 6 -9.56 32.24 -4.41
N LEU A 7 -9.26 32.78 -5.59
CA LEU A 7 -8.45 32.12 -6.61
C LEU A 7 -6.99 31.92 -6.17
N ILE A 8 -6.40 32.91 -5.50
CA ILE A 8 -5.04 32.78 -4.96
C ILE A 8 -5.01 31.74 -3.84
N GLY A 9 -6.02 31.73 -2.97
CA GLY A 9 -6.17 30.75 -1.90
C GLY A 9 -6.28 29.32 -2.42
N THR A 10 -7.07 29.09 -3.47
CA THR A 10 -7.22 27.75 -4.07
C THR A 10 -5.95 27.29 -4.79
N LEU A 11 -5.28 28.17 -5.54
CA LEU A 11 -4.00 27.86 -6.19
C LEU A 11 -2.90 27.50 -5.17
N ALA A 12 -2.83 28.23 -4.06
CA ALA A 12 -1.89 27.94 -2.99
C ALA A 12 -2.18 26.59 -2.30
N TRP A 13 -3.45 26.22 -2.17
CA TRP A 13 -3.87 24.93 -1.61
C TRP A 13 -3.58 23.75 -2.55
N VAL A 14 -3.80 23.92 -3.86
CA VAL A 14 -3.46 22.89 -4.86
C VAL A 14 -1.94 22.69 -4.95
N ALA A 15 -1.15 23.77 -4.87
CA ALA A 15 0.30 23.69 -4.89
C ALA A 15 0.89 23.00 -3.63
N SER A 16 0.20 23.04 -2.49
CA SER A 16 0.66 22.39 -1.26
C SER A 16 0.33 20.90 -1.19
N MET A 17 -0.66 20.42 -1.95
CA MET A 17 -1.03 19.00 -2.04
C MET A 17 0.00 18.14 -2.79
N GLN A 18 0.97 18.74 -3.49
CA GLN A 18 1.98 18.01 -4.27
C GLN A 18 3.17 17.49 -3.45
N ARG A 19 3.18 17.62 -2.12
CA ARG A 19 4.35 17.28 -1.26
C ARG A 19 4.36 15.88 -0.66
N CYS A 20 3.37 15.03 -0.95
CA CYS A 20 3.39 13.63 -0.55
C CYS A 20 3.78 12.75 -1.75
N SER A 21 5.01 12.89 -2.23
CA SER A 21 5.58 11.89 -3.15
C SER A 21 6.40 10.92 -2.31
N ALA A 22 6.14 9.61 -2.43
CA ALA A 22 7.11 8.63 -1.99
C ALA A 22 8.41 8.91 -2.73
N THR A 23 9.51 9.12 -2.01
CA THR A 23 10.83 9.19 -2.61
C THR A 23 11.21 7.78 -2.99
N ASP A 24 11.08 7.45 -4.27
CA ASP A 24 11.68 6.25 -4.78
C ASP A 24 13.12 6.56 -5.21
N HIS A 25 14.09 5.86 -4.64
CA HIS A 25 15.50 5.98 -4.99
C HIS A 25 15.89 5.03 -6.13
N LEU A 26 14.91 4.47 -6.85
CA LEU A 26 15.17 3.69 -8.05
C LEU A 26 15.84 4.54 -9.13
N PRO A 27 16.79 3.96 -9.88
CA PRO A 27 17.39 4.63 -11.03
C PRO A 27 16.32 4.93 -12.10
N PRO A 28 16.41 6.06 -12.80
CA PRO A 28 15.44 6.43 -13.83
C PRO A 28 15.51 5.48 -15.04
N ASP A 29 16.63 4.78 -15.23
CA ASP A 29 16.81 3.75 -16.24
C ASP A 29 16.70 2.36 -15.60
N GLN A 30 15.69 1.58 -16.00
CA GLN A 30 15.46 0.25 -15.44
C GLN A 30 16.63 -0.73 -15.68
N ARG A 31 17.46 -0.50 -16.70
CA ARG A 31 18.61 -1.36 -16.99
C ARG A 31 19.67 -1.30 -15.88
N GLN A 32 19.73 -0.19 -15.15
CA GLN A 32 20.67 0.01 -14.05
C GLN A 32 20.26 -0.76 -12.78
N LEU A 33 19.03 -1.27 -12.67
CA LEU A 33 18.64 -2.09 -11.51
C LEU A 33 19.50 -3.35 -11.39
N GLY A 34 19.97 -3.92 -12.49
CA GLY A 34 20.84 -5.11 -12.49
C GLY A 34 22.25 -4.85 -11.95
N GLU A 35 22.66 -3.59 -11.84
CA GLU A 35 23.96 -3.17 -11.28
C GLU A 35 23.88 -2.92 -9.76
N LEU A 36 22.67 -2.80 -9.21
CA LEU A 36 22.44 -2.61 -7.77
C LEU A 36 22.43 -3.96 -7.03
N PHE A 37 22.59 -3.89 -5.70
CA PHE A 37 22.48 -5.07 -4.85
C PHE A 37 21.03 -5.60 -4.86
N PRO A 38 20.79 -6.86 -5.24
CA PRO A 38 19.44 -7.42 -5.25
C PRO A 38 18.96 -7.63 -3.82
N LEU A 39 17.88 -6.95 -3.44
CA LEU A 39 17.26 -7.03 -2.12
C LEU A 39 15.79 -7.40 -2.25
N THR A 40 15.38 -8.48 -1.59
CA THR A 40 13.96 -8.86 -1.45
C THR A 40 13.52 -8.59 -0.02
N ILE A 41 12.63 -7.61 0.16
CA ILE A 41 12.02 -7.30 1.46
C ILE A 41 10.60 -7.85 1.47
N ILE A 42 10.33 -8.77 2.39
CA ILE A 42 8.99 -9.25 2.69
C ILE A 42 8.57 -8.60 4.01
N HIS A 43 7.48 -7.84 4.01
CA HIS A 43 6.95 -7.23 5.23
C HIS A 43 5.43 -7.36 5.29
N MET A 44 4.90 -7.39 6.51
CA MET A 44 3.49 -7.30 6.81
C MET A 44 3.32 -6.44 8.06
N ASN A 45 2.27 -5.64 8.10
CA ASN A 45 1.92 -4.81 9.25
C ASN A 45 0.51 -5.15 9.74
N ASP A 46 0.23 -4.79 10.99
CA ASP A 46 -1.13 -4.78 11.55
C ASP A 46 -1.88 -6.11 11.43
N LEU A 47 -1.17 -7.22 11.67
CA LEU A 47 -1.77 -8.57 11.65
C LEU A 47 -3.00 -8.68 12.57
N HIS A 48 -3.05 -7.90 13.67
CA HIS A 48 -4.19 -7.84 14.60
C HIS A 48 -4.77 -9.22 14.98
N ALA A 49 -3.87 -10.17 15.28
CA ALA A 49 -4.19 -11.55 15.64
C ALA A 49 -5.05 -12.31 14.61
N ARG A 50 -4.98 -11.95 13.33
CA ARG A 50 -5.62 -12.68 12.21
C ARG A 50 -4.79 -13.91 11.82
N PHE A 51 -4.71 -14.87 12.73
CA PHE A 51 -3.95 -16.11 12.51
C PHE A 51 -4.61 -17.04 11.50
N ALA A 52 -5.93 -17.17 11.57
CA ALA A 52 -6.73 -17.90 10.59
C ALA A 52 -7.08 -17.00 9.39
N GLU A 53 -7.59 -17.62 8.33
CA GLU A 53 -8.13 -16.93 7.17
C GLU A 53 -9.28 -15.99 7.55
N THR A 54 -9.40 -14.88 6.83
CA THR A 54 -10.47 -13.90 7.01
C THR A 54 -11.26 -13.72 5.72
N SER A 55 -12.44 -13.12 5.80
CA SER A 55 -13.10 -12.59 4.60
C SER A 55 -12.29 -11.42 4.02
N GLU A 56 -12.65 -10.97 2.83
CA GLU A 56 -12.13 -9.72 2.22
C GLU A 56 -12.32 -8.48 3.11
N ARG A 57 -13.30 -8.51 4.03
CA ARG A 57 -13.56 -7.43 4.99
C ARG A 57 -12.85 -7.63 6.33
N SER A 58 -11.90 -8.57 6.42
CA SER A 58 -11.14 -8.89 7.63
C SER A 58 -12.00 -9.37 8.82
N SER A 59 -13.23 -9.81 8.56
CA SER A 59 -14.08 -10.51 9.52
C SER A 59 -13.76 -12.00 9.54
N LYS A 60 -14.40 -12.76 10.43
CA LYS A 60 -14.34 -14.22 10.38
C LYS A 60 -14.77 -14.69 8.99
N CYS A 61 -13.98 -15.55 8.34
CA CYS A 61 -14.36 -16.12 7.06
C CYS A 61 -15.48 -17.15 7.23
N LYS A 62 -16.50 -17.08 6.38
CA LYS A 62 -17.62 -18.02 6.28
C LYS A 62 -17.72 -18.56 4.86
N ALA A 63 -16.79 -19.44 4.47
CA ALA A 63 -16.76 -20.02 3.13
C ALA A 63 -18.09 -20.69 2.74
N ALA A 64 -18.76 -21.36 3.69
CA ALA A 64 -20.07 -21.98 3.47
C ALA A 64 -21.19 -20.98 3.15
N GLU A 65 -21.02 -19.71 3.52
CA GLU A 65 -21.94 -18.60 3.21
C GLU A 65 -21.53 -17.83 1.95
N GLY A 66 -20.48 -18.29 1.24
CA GLY A 66 -20.00 -17.70 -0.01
C GLY A 66 -18.86 -16.69 0.14
N ASP A 67 -18.26 -16.55 1.34
CA ASP A 67 -17.08 -15.70 1.50
C ASP A 67 -15.88 -16.26 0.73
N THR A 68 -15.15 -15.36 0.06
CA THR A 68 -13.77 -15.62 -0.34
C THR A 68 -12.86 -15.48 0.89
N CYS A 69 -12.22 -16.58 1.30
CA CYS A 69 -11.25 -16.55 2.40
C CYS A 69 -9.86 -16.18 1.91
N ILE A 70 -9.26 -15.18 2.54
CA ILE A 70 -7.92 -14.66 2.25
C ILE A 70 -7.02 -14.67 3.47
N ALA A 71 -5.75 -14.34 3.28
CA ALA A 71 -4.75 -14.20 4.36
C ALA A 71 -4.65 -15.45 5.26
N GLY A 72 -4.32 -15.26 6.54
CA GLY A 72 -4.03 -16.32 7.51
C GLY A 72 -2.56 -16.74 7.49
N ILE A 73 -2.01 -17.05 8.68
CA ILE A 73 -0.58 -17.31 8.86
C ILE A 73 -0.10 -18.51 8.03
N ALA A 74 -0.95 -19.52 7.83
CA ALA A 74 -0.62 -20.69 7.02
C ALA A 74 -0.35 -20.34 5.54
N ARG A 75 -1.16 -19.45 4.95
CA ARG A 75 -0.93 -19.00 3.57
C ARG A 75 0.19 -17.99 3.46
N VAL A 76 0.33 -17.10 4.45
CA VAL A 76 1.50 -16.21 4.51
C VAL A 76 2.78 -17.04 4.51
N PHE A 77 2.84 -18.08 5.35
CA PHE A 77 3.97 -19.00 5.40
C PHE A 77 4.22 -19.70 4.06
N HIS A 78 3.19 -20.28 3.43
CA HIS A 78 3.31 -20.93 2.13
C HIS A 78 3.81 -19.99 1.01
N THR A 79 3.45 -18.71 1.06
CA THR A 79 3.91 -17.75 0.04
C THR A 79 5.35 -17.30 0.26
N VAL A 80 5.82 -17.30 1.51
CA VAL A 80 7.15 -16.81 1.88
C VAL A 80 8.21 -17.91 1.85
N GLN A 81 7.83 -19.16 2.15
CA GLN A 81 8.72 -20.33 2.16
C GLN A 81 8.74 -21.03 0.80
#